data_AF-A0A5B8CGQ2-F1
#
_entry.id   AF-A0A5B8CGQ2-F1
#
_cell.length_a   1.000
_cell.length_b   1.000
_cell.length_c   1.000
_cell.angle_alpha   90.00
_cell.angle_beta   90.00
_cell.angle_gamma   90.00
#
_symmetry.space_group_name_H-M   'P 1'
#
loop_
_entity.id
_entity.type
_entity.pdbx_description
1 polymer ?
#
loop_
_entity_poly.entity_id
_entity_poly.type
_entity_poly.pdbx_seq_one_letter_code
_entity_poly.pdbx_strand_id
1 'polypeptide(L)'
;MSVFLKVLAWAWCVMLVPMAIGAASQGAIVALILILVALAAVIPIEWARQKRSELGLTGKRAFWTGTVVSIFAFGVFGASMPETPEQKVEREKREAAAKIEAKANAERTQKEAKAEEKRQAIIASEAAQKKAAERASGLHCLSAWDGSNRSMVDAVQNRLRDPDSFKHYETRIGKIDKKGEHLLIMEYGARNGFGGMNRQVAMGVVNGETCDARVTSLGE
;
A
#
# COMPACT_ATOMS: atom_id res chain seq x y z
N MET A 1 -48.11 -53.00 2.47
CA MET A 1 -47.97 -51.88 3.42
C MET A 1 -49.04 -52.08 4.49
N SER A 2 -48.67 -52.21 5.77
CA SER A 2 -49.63 -52.54 6.83
C SER A 2 -50.64 -51.40 7.01
N VAL A 3 -51.87 -51.73 7.40
CA VAL A 3 -52.95 -50.75 7.67
C VAL A 3 -52.46 -49.64 8.63
N PHE A 4 -51.60 -50.02 9.58
CA PHE A 4 -50.95 -49.10 10.52
C PHE A 4 -50.19 -47.94 9.86
N LEU A 5 -49.43 -48.19 8.79
CA LEU A 5 -48.69 -47.16 8.07
C LEU A 5 -49.61 -46.15 7.37
N LYS A 6 -50.78 -46.58 6.92
CA LYS A 6 -51.77 -45.68 6.29
C LYS A 6 -52.41 -44.75 7.32
N VAL A 7 -52.70 -45.27 8.52
CA VAL A 7 -53.26 -44.48 9.63
C VAL A 7 -52.25 -43.44 10.12
N LEU A 8 -50.97 -43.80 10.22
CA LEU A 8 -49.90 -42.88 10.62
C LEU A 8 -49.69 -41.74 9.60
N ALA A 9 -49.70 -42.06 8.30
CA ALA A 9 -49.60 -41.05 7.25
C ALA A 9 -50.78 -40.07 7.27
N TRP A 10 -51.99 -40.58 7.48
CA TRP A 10 -53.19 -39.76 7.58
C TRP A 10 -53.15 -38.84 8.81
N ALA A 11 -52.76 -39.37 9.97
CA ALA A 11 -52.61 -38.58 11.20
C ALA A 11 -51.55 -37.46 11.04
N TRP A 12 -50.44 -37.74 10.35
CA TRP A 12 -49.42 -36.74 10.03
C TRP A 12 -49.95 -35.63 9.12
N CYS A 13 -50.74 -35.96 8.09
CA CYS A 13 -51.38 -34.95 7.24
C CYS A 13 -52.33 -34.05 8.03
N VAL A 14 -53.16 -34.62 8.90
CA VAL A 14 -54.10 -33.84 9.73
C VAL A 14 -53.36 -32.89 10.68
N MET A 15 -52.20 -33.29 11.20
CA MET A 15 -51.41 -32.46 12.12
C MET A 15 -50.63 -31.34 11.40
N LEU A 16 -50.20 -31.55 10.15
CA LEU A 16 -49.42 -30.56 9.39
C LEU A 16 -50.26 -29.37 8.86
N VAL A 17 -51.55 -29.57 8.59
CA VAL A 17 -52.45 -28.52 8.08
C VAL A 17 -52.56 -27.31 9.04
N PRO A 18 -52.85 -27.47 10.35
CA PRO A 18 -52.92 -26.32 11.26
C PRO A 18 -51.56 -25.64 11.48
N MET A 19 -50.45 -26.40 11.40
CA MET A 19 -49.09 -25.83 11.45
C MET A 19 -48.80 -24.93 10.24
N ALA A 20 -49.24 -25.32 9.04
CA ALA A 20 -49.11 -24.51 7.83
C ALA A 20 -49.92 -23.20 7.91
N ILE A 21 -51.11 -23.24 8.53
CA ILE A 21 -51.95 -22.05 8.75
C ILE A 21 -51.25 -21.07 9.72
N GLY A 22 -50.64 -21.57 10.79
CA GLY A 22 -49.87 -20.73 11.73
C GLY A 22 -48.63 -20.06 11.08
N ALA A 23 -47.94 -20.79 10.20
CA ALA A 23 -46.74 -20.29 9.51
C ALA A 23 -47.03 -19.23 8.44
N ALA A 24 -48.27 -19.08 7.97
CA ALA A 24 -48.66 -18.03 7.02
C ALA A 24 -48.44 -16.61 7.57
N SER A 25 -48.39 -16.45 8.90
CA SER A 25 -48.08 -15.17 9.56
C SER A 25 -46.61 -14.75 9.44
N GLN A 26 -45.69 -15.68 9.15
CA GLN A 26 -44.24 -15.42 9.13
C GLN A 26 -43.70 -15.14 7.72
N GLY A 27 -44.49 -15.41 6.67
CA GLY A 27 -44.14 -15.08 5.29
C GLY A 27 -44.71 -16.06 4.26
N ALA A 28 -45.14 -15.53 3.11
CA ALA A 28 -45.81 -16.31 2.06
C ALA A 28 -44.96 -17.48 1.52
N ILE A 29 -43.64 -17.33 1.48
CA ILE A 29 -42.72 -18.36 0.96
C ILE A 29 -42.69 -19.59 1.88
N VAL A 30 -42.68 -19.39 3.21
CA VAL A 30 -42.64 -20.48 4.19
C VAL A 30 -43.94 -21.30 4.13
N ALA A 31 -45.09 -20.62 4.02
CA ALA A 31 -46.38 -21.29 3.84
C ALA A 31 -46.44 -22.11 2.54
N LEU A 32 -45.92 -21.57 1.43
CA LEU A 32 -45.91 -22.24 0.13
C LEU A 32 -45.04 -23.51 0.16
N ILE A 33 -43.88 -23.47 0.82
CA ILE A 33 -43.03 -24.65 1.03
C ILE A 33 -43.75 -25.73 1.84
N LEU A 34 -44.40 -25.36 2.96
CA LEU A 34 -45.13 -26.31 3.80
C LEU A 34 -46.31 -26.95 3.05
N ILE A 35 -47.04 -26.17 2.23
CA ILE A 35 -48.12 -26.68 1.38
C ILE A 35 -47.58 -27.67 0.35
N LEU A 36 -46.44 -27.37 -0.30
CA LEU A 36 -45.82 -28.27 -1.27
C LEU A 36 -45.35 -29.58 -0.63
N VAL A 37 -44.81 -29.53 0.59
CA VAL A 37 -44.42 -30.73 1.35
C VAL A 37 -45.67 -31.55 1.73
N ALA A 38 -46.75 -30.90 2.18
CA ALA A 38 -48.00 -31.58 2.50
C ALA A 38 -48.62 -32.24 1.27
N LEU A 39 -48.65 -31.55 0.12
CA LEU A 39 -49.13 -32.12 -1.14
C LEU A 39 -48.27 -33.30 -1.59
N ALA A 40 -46.94 -33.21 -1.47
CA ALA A 40 -46.04 -34.31 -1.80
C ALA A 40 -46.26 -35.56 -0.92
N ALA A 41 -46.70 -35.37 0.33
CA ALA A 41 -47.03 -36.47 1.24
C ALA A 41 -48.39 -37.15 0.93
N VAL A 42 -49.35 -36.41 0.34
CA VAL A 42 -50.68 -36.92 -0.02
C VAL A 42 -50.67 -37.68 -1.36
N ILE A 43 -49.71 -37.43 -2.24
CA ILE A 43 -49.59 -38.17 -3.50
C ILE A 43 -49.42 -39.67 -3.18
N PRO A 44 -50.32 -40.54 -3.67
CA PRO A 44 -50.29 -41.96 -3.35
C PRO A 44 -48.91 -42.53 -3.71
N ILE A 45 -48.25 -43.12 -2.71
CA ILE A 45 -46.90 -43.72 -2.83
C ILE A 45 -46.83 -44.72 -4.00
N GLU A 46 -47.97 -45.26 -4.43
CA GLU A 46 -48.06 -46.18 -5.57
C GLU A 46 -47.71 -45.51 -6.92
N TRP A 47 -48.12 -44.25 -7.14
CA TRP A 47 -47.74 -43.50 -8.35
C TRP A 47 -46.25 -43.15 -8.36
N ALA A 48 -45.70 -42.81 -7.20
CA ALA A 48 -44.27 -42.57 -7.02
C ALA A 48 -43.43 -43.85 -7.17
N ARG A 49 -43.99 -45.04 -6.86
CA ARG A 49 -43.32 -46.34 -7.02
C ARG A 49 -43.18 -46.72 -8.48
N GLN A 50 -44.19 -46.44 -9.30
CA GLN A 50 -44.19 -46.72 -10.74
C GLN A 50 -43.20 -45.80 -11.48
N LYS A 51 -43.21 -44.48 -11.19
CA LYS A 51 -42.24 -43.52 -11.77
C LYS A 51 -40.83 -43.57 -11.19
N ARG A 52 -40.61 -44.17 -10.01
CA ARG A 52 -39.25 -44.37 -9.44
C ARG A 52 -38.36 -45.24 -10.32
N SER A 53 -38.97 -46.14 -11.09
CA SER A 53 -38.26 -47.02 -12.01
C SER A 53 -37.72 -46.30 -13.25
N GLU A 54 -38.35 -45.20 -13.68
CA GLU A 54 -37.94 -44.43 -14.85
C GLU A 54 -36.86 -43.38 -14.52
N LEU A 55 -36.84 -42.86 -13.29
CA LEU A 55 -35.98 -41.76 -12.88
C LEU A 55 -34.62 -42.17 -12.27
N GLY A 56 -34.32 -43.47 -12.19
CA GLY A 56 -32.99 -43.97 -11.79
C GLY A 56 -32.48 -43.49 -10.42
N LEU A 57 -33.36 -43.00 -9.55
CA LEU A 57 -32.97 -42.49 -8.23
C LEU A 57 -32.80 -43.64 -7.25
N THR A 58 -31.55 -44.15 -7.21
CA THR A 58 -31.06 -45.06 -6.17
C THR A 58 -31.38 -44.54 -4.77
N GLY A 59 -31.96 -45.40 -3.91
CA GLY A 59 -32.54 -45.03 -2.61
C GLY A 59 -31.65 -44.23 -1.65
N LYS A 60 -30.32 -44.21 -1.85
CA LYS A 60 -29.38 -43.41 -1.07
C LYS A 60 -29.49 -41.89 -1.31
N ARG A 61 -29.89 -41.47 -2.53
CA ARG A 61 -29.99 -40.04 -2.87
C ARG A 61 -31.22 -39.37 -2.23
N ALA A 62 -32.33 -40.08 -2.10
CA ALA A 62 -33.55 -39.57 -1.49
C ALA A 62 -33.42 -39.35 0.03
N PHE A 63 -32.60 -40.15 0.71
CA PHE A 63 -32.31 -39.98 2.13
C PHE A 63 -31.47 -38.71 2.38
N TRP A 64 -30.42 -38.49 1.59
CA TRP A 64 -29.55 -37.32 1.72
C TRP A 64 -30.26 -36.00 1.45
N THR A 65 -31.15 -35.94 0.46
CA THR A 65 -31.94 -34.73 0.18
C THR A 65 -32.88 -34.36 1.33
N GLY A 66 -33.46 -35.36 2.02
CA GLY A 66 -34.31 -35.10 3.19
C GLY A 66 -33.53 -34.52 4.36
N THR A 67 -32.35 -35.07 4.66
CA THR A 67 -31.51 -34.61 5.78
C THR A 67 -31.00 -33.18 5.58
N VAL A 68 -30.58 -32.83 4.37
CA VAL A 68 -30.09 -31.47 4.06
C VAL A 68 -31.20 -30.43 4.24
N VAL A 69 -32.43 -30.73 3.79
CA VAL A 69 -33.58 -29.83 3.95
C VAL A 69 -33.94 -29.64 5.43
N SER A 70 -33.91 -30.70 6.25
CA SER A 70 -34.19 -30.60 7.68
C SER A 70 -33.14 -29.79 8.45
N ILE A 71 -31.85 -29.94 8.13
CA ILE A 71 -30.77 -29.13 8.75
C ILE A 71 -30.94 -27.66 8.37
N PHE A 72 -31.28 -27.37 7.11
CA PHE A 72 -31.49 -25.99 6.67
C PHE A 72 -32.72 -25.36 7.34
N ALA A 73 -33.81 -26.11 7.49
CA ALA A 73 -35.00 -25.65 8.19
C ALA A 73 -34.75 -25.36 9.69
N PHE A 74 -33.96 -26.19 10.37
CA PHE A 74 -33.57 -25.96 11.77
C PHE A 74 -32.59 -24.79 11.94
N GLY A 75 -31.64 -24.63 11.01
CA GLY A 75 -30.67 -23.54 11.03
C GLY A 75 -31.31 -22.15 10.86
N VAL A 76 -32.34 -22.05 10.02
CA VAL A 76 -33.07 -20.80 9.80
C VAL A 76 -33.92 -20.40 11.02
N PHE A 77 -34.50 -21.37 11.74
CA PHE A 77 -35.34 -21.06 12.91
C PHE A 77 -34.51 -20.64 14.15
N GLY A 78 -33.27 -21.12 14.29
CA GLY A 78 -32.38 -20.75 15.39
C GLY A 78 -31.91 -19.29 15.37
N ALA A 79 -31.91 -18.63 14.20
CA ALA A 79 -31.42 -17.25 14.04
C ALA A 79 -32.46 -16.16 14.39
N SER A 80 -33.71 -16.54 14.70
CA SER A 80 -34.80 -15.60 14.99
C SER A 80 -35.31 -15.64 16.43
N MET A 81 -34.54 -16.22 17.37
CA MET A 81 -34.90 -16.07 18.79
C MET A 81 -34.71 -14.60 19.22
N PRO A 82 -35.70 -13.99 19.90
CA PRO A 82 -35.57 -12.63 20.40
C PRO A 82 -34.47 -12.59 21.46
N GLU A 83 -33.51 -11.68 21.28
CA GLU A 83 -32.40 -11.50 22.22
C GLU A 83 -32.89 -11.15 23.62
N THR A 84 -32.23 -11.70 24.62
CA THR A 84 -32.50 -11.35 26.02
C THR A 84 -32.03 -9.92 26.30
N PRO A 85 -32.68 -9.20 27.25
CA PRO A 85 -32.27 -7.84 27.60
C PRO A 85 -30.79 -7.75 28.05
N GLU A 86 -30.25 -8.80 28.65
CA GLU A 86 -28.83 -8.89 29.05
C GLU A 86 -27.89 -8.89 27.85
N GLN A 87 -28.22 -9.63 26.78
CA GLN A 87 -27.44 -9.67 25.54
C GLN A 87 -27.41 -8.30 24.84
N LYS A 88 -28.51 -7.54 24.90
CA LYS A 88 -28.57 -6.18 24.33
C LYS A 88 -27.60 -5.22 25.04
N VAL A 89 -27.60 -5.24 26.37
CA VAL A 89 -26.69 -4.40 27.17
C VAL A 89 -25.22 -4.78 26.93
N GLU A 90 -24.92 -6.07 26.79
CA GLU A 90 -23.55 -6.50 26.50
C GLU A 90 -23.09 -6.07 25.11
N ARG A 91 -23.95 -6.17 24.09
CA ARG A 91 -23.64 -5.66 22.74
C ARG A 91 -23.37 -4.16 22.76
N GLU A 92 -24.22 -3.37 23.42
CA GLU A 92 -24.03 -1.91 23.51
C GLU A 92 -22.70 -1.54 24.19
N LYS A 93 -22.33 -2.26 25.26
CA LYS A 93 -21.02 -2.08 25.91
C LYS A 93 -19.86 -2.43 24.98
N ARG A 94 -19.96 -3.54 24.23
CA ARG A 94 -18.94 -3.94 23.25
C ARG A 94 -18.82 -2.94 22.11
N GLU A 95 -19.95 -2.44 21.59
CA GLU A 95 -19.96 -1.41 20.55
C GLU A 95 -19.39 -0.08 21.04
N ALA A 96 -19.71 0.34 22.28
CA ALA A 96 -19.14 1.53 22.88
C ALA A 96 -17.63 1.39 23.08
N ALA A 97 -17.16 0.25 23.59
CA ALA A 97 -15.73 -0.05 23.74
C ALA A 97 -15.01 -0.05 22.38
N ALA A 98 -15.59 -0.71 21.36
CA ALA A 98 -15.04 -0.74 20.01
C ALA A 98 -14.96 0.66 19.38
N LYS A 99 -15.95 1.53 19.61
CA LYS A 99 -15.91 2.93 19.13
C LYS A 99 -14.83 3.75 19.83
N ILE A 100 -14.61 3.54 21.13
CA ILE A 100 -13.55 4.21 21.88
C ILE A 100 -12.17 3.77 21.37
N GLU A 101 -11.97 2.46 21.19
CA GLU A 101 -10.73 1.91 20.67
C GLU A 101 -10.45 2.37 19.23
N ALA A 102 -11.47 2.35 18.37
CA ALA A 102 -11.35 2.85 16.99
C ALA A 102 -10.96 4.33 16.94
N LYS A 103 -11.54 5.18 17.81
CA LYS A 103 -11.16 6.59 17.91
C LYS A 103 -9.73 6.77 18.42
N ALA A 104 -9.32 5.99 19.43
CA ALA A 104 -7.96 6.04 19.96
C ALA A 104 -6.92 5.61 18.90
N ASN A 105 -7.20 4.55 18.14
CA ASN A 105 -6.33 4.09 17.05
C ASN A 105 -6.29 5.08 15.87
N ALA A 106 -7.42 5.70 15.55
CA ALA A 106 -7.48 6.77 14.54
C ALA A 106 -6.66 8.00 14.97
N GLU A 107 -6.70 8.39 16.25
CA GLU A 107 -5.88 9.50 16.75
C GLU A 107 -4.39 9.16 16.77
N ARG A 108 -4.02 7.92 17.14
CA ARG A 108 -2.63 7.45 17.10
C ARG A 108 -2.07 7.46 15.68
N THR A 109 -2.80 6.89 14.73
CA THR A 109 -2.39 6.88 13.32
C THR A 109 -2.28 8.28 12.74
N GLN A 110 -3.19 9.20 13.08
CA GLN A 110 -3.07 10.61 12.69
C GLN A 110 -1.86 11.31 13.31
N LYS A 111 -1.54 11.04 14.58
CA LYS A 111 -0.35 11.61 15.24
C LYS A 111 0.94 11.08 14.62
N GLU A 112 1.00 9.79 14.32
CA GLU A 112 2.14 9.16 13.65
C GLU A 112 2.32 9.70 12.23
N ALA A 113 1.26 9.81 11.44
CA ALA A 113 1.31 10.39 10.10
C ALA A 113 1.83 11.84 10.12
N LYS A 114 1.33 12.68 11.05
CA LYS A 114 1.81 14.06 11.21
C LYS A 114 3.26 14.13 11.70
N ALA A 115 3.69 13.19 12.54
CA ALA A 115 5.08 13.14 12.99
C ALA A 115 6.02 12.75 11.85
N GLU A 116 5.60 11.81 11.00
CA GLU A 116 6.37 11.38 9.83
C GLU A 116 6.45 12.47 8.77
N GLU A 117 5.35 13.16 8.48
CA GLU A 117 5.33 14.33 7.59
C GLU A 117 6.32 15.42 8.05
N LYS A 118 6.31 15.74 9.36
CA LYS A 118 7.27 16.69 9.95
C LYS A 118 8.71 16.23 9.81
N ARG A 119 8.99 14.93 10.01
CA ARG A 119 10.33 14.35 9.83
C ARG A 119 10.81 14.50 8.39
N GLN A 120 9.95 14.16 7.42
CA GLN A 120 10.26 14.31 6.00
C GLN A 120 10.50 15.77 5.60
N ALA A 121 9.69 16.70 6.14
CA ALA A 121 9.89 18.14 5.91
C ALA A 121 11.23 18.64 6.47
N ILE A 122 11.65 18.17 7.66
CA ILE A 122 12.95 18.51 8.25
C ILE A 122 14.10 17.97 7.39
N ILE A 123 14.03 16.69 6.99
CA ILE A 123 15.06 16.07 6.14
C ILE A 123 15.18 16.80 4.80
N ALA A 124 14.05 17.13 4.17
CA ALA A 124 14.03 17.88 2.92
C ALA A 124 14.62 19.28 3.08
N SER A 125 14.28 19.98 4.17
CA SER A 125 14.84 21.30 4.50
C SER A 125 16.35 21.23 4.71
N GLU A 126 16.85 20.28 5.49
CA GLU A 126 18.29 20.09 5.73
C GLU A 126 19.05 19.76 4.44
N ALA A 127 18.49 18.90 3.59
CA ALA A 127 19.07 18.58 2.29
C ALA A 127 19.12 19.81 1.37
N ALA A 128 18.08 20.64 1.37
CA ALA A 128 18.05 21.87 0.60
C ALA A 128 19.09 22.89 1.12
N GLN A 129 19.21 23.03 2.45
CA GLN A 129 20.21 23.89 3.07
C GLN A 129 21.63 23.41 2.77
N LYS A 130 21.90 22.10 2.83
CA LYS A 130 23.20 21.53 2.46
C LYS A 130 23.56 21.81 1.01
N LYS A 131 22.63 21.57 0.07
CA LYS A 131 22.82 21.89 -1.35
C LYS A 131 23.04 23.39 -1.58
N ALA A 132 22.32 24.25 -0.86
CA ALA A 132 22.50 25.69 -0.96
C ALA A 132 23.86 26.13 -0.40
N ALA A 133 24.30 25.56 0.72
CA ALA A 133 25.60 25.82 1.32
C ALA A 133 26.76 25.34 0.44
N GLU A 134 26.61 24.17 -0.19
CA GLU A 134 27.57 23.62 -1.15
C GLU A 134 27.68 24.49 -2.41
N ARG A 135 26.55 24.96 -2.94
CA ARG A 135 26.57 25.93 -4.04
C ARG A 135 27.19 27.25 -3.65
N ALA A 136 26.92 27.74 -2.44
CA ALA A 136 27.50 28.98 -1.95
C ALA A 136 29.02 28.88 -1.70
N SER A 137 29.52 27.69 -1.36
CA SER A 137 30.96 27.44 -1.20
C SER A 137 31.69 27.21 -2.53
N GLY A 138 30.97 26.85 -3.60
CA GLY A 138 31.54 26.61 -4.93
C GLY A 138 32.18 25.23 -5.08
N LEU A 139 32.15 24.40 -4.03
CA LEU A 139 32.80 23.08 -4.03
C LEU A 139 32.18 22.14 -5.07
N HIS A 140 30.92 22.35 -5.46
CA HIS A 140 30.26 21.59 -6.52
C HIS A 140 30.91 21.78 -7.90
N CYS A 141 31.69 22.85 -8.09
CA CYS A 141 32.45 23.11 -9.31
C CYS A 141 33.85 22.48 -9.32
N LEU A 142 34.24 21.80 -8.24
CA LEU A 142 35.51 21.09 -8.13
C LEU A 142 35.28 19.58 -8.23
N SER A 143 36.26 18.88 -8.79
CA SER A 143 36.29 17.43 -8.83
C SER A 143 36.38 16.87 -7.41
N ALA A 144 35.56 15.87 -7.09
CA ALA A 144 35.56 15.22 -5.79
C ALA A 144 36.83 14.40 -5.50
N TRP A 145 37.64 14.10 -6.52
CA TRP A 145 38.82 13.23 -6.39
C TRP A 145 40.12 13.99 -6.13
N ASP A 146 40.38 15.02 -6.93
CA ASP A 146 41.63 15.79 -6.92
C ASP A 146 41.39 17.28 -6.64
N GLY A 147 40.13 17.71 -6.52
CA GLY A 147 39.78 19.11 -6.28
C GLY A 147 40.00 20.03 -7.49
N SER A 148 40.30 19.50 -8.68
CA SER A 148 40.52 20.33 -9.87
C SER A 148 39.22 20.85 -10.47
N ASN A 149 39.28 21.99 -11.17
CA ASN A 149 38.21 22.43 -12.06
C ASN A 149 38.68 22.22 -13.51
N ARG A 150 37.95 21.38 -14.27
CA ARG A 150 38.35 20.97 -15.63
C ARG A 150 38.56 22.16 -16.57
N SER A 151 37.62 23.09 -16.59
CA SER A 151 37.73 24.27 -17.47
C SER A 151 38.90 25.18 -17.11
N MET A 152 39.24 25.29 -15.82
CA MET A 152 40.42 26.01 -15.35
C MET A 152 41.71 25.30 -15.77
N VAL A 153 41.76 23.97 -15.63
CA VAL A 153 42.89 23.14 -16.09
C VAL A 153 43.11 23.32 -17.58
N ASP A 154 42.06 23.16 -18.39
CA ASP A 154 42.11 23.30 -19.84
C ASP A 154 42.57 24.74 -20.22
N ALA A 155 42.02 25.76 -19.55
CA ALA A 155 42.38 27.15 -19.82
C ALA A 155 43.83 27.50 -19.44
N VAL A 156 44.40 26.87 -18.40
CA VAL A 156 45.81 27.03 -18.05
C VAL A 156 46.70 26.25 -19.03
N GLN A 157 46.41 24.97 -19.28
CA GLN A 157 47.17 24.13 -20.21
C GLN A 157 47.30 24.77 -21.60
N ASN A 158 46.21 25.30 -22.14
CA ASN A 158 46.18 25.96 -23.45
C ASN A 158 47.02 27.24 -23.55
N ARG A 159 47.45 27.81 -22.42
CA ARG A 159 48.29 29.00 -22.35
C ARG A 159 49.76 28.68 -22.03
N LEU A 160 50.09 27.43 -21.70
CA LEU A 160 51.46 27.01 -21.46
C LEU A 160 52.23 26.80 -22.77
N ARG A 161 53.55 27.02 -22.72
CA ARG A 161 54.45 26.71 -23.83
C ARG A 161 54.53 25.20 -24.12
N ASP A 162 54.50 24.39 -23.06
CA ASP A 162 54.53 22.93 -23.10
C ASP A 162 53.32 22.40 -22.30
N PRO A 163 52.14 22.23 -22.93
CA PRO A 163 50.92 21.79 -22.25
C PRO A 163 51.05 20.42 -21.58
N ASP A 164 51.84 19.52 -22.15
CA ASP A 164 52.05 18.16 -21.64
C ASP A 164 52.85 18.14 -20.32
N SER A 165 53.55 19.25 -20.01
CA SER A 165 54.24 19.42 -18.73
C SER A 165 53.33 19.80 -17.57
N PHE A 166 52.05 20.08 -17.80
CA PHE A 166 51.14 20.55 -16.75
C PHE A 166 50.94 19.51 -15.65
N LYS A 167 51.04 19.96 -14.41
CA LYS A 167 50.73 19.15 -13.22
C LYS A 167 49.87 19.95 -12.26
N HIS A 168 48.66 19.48 -11.99
CA HIS A 168 47.81 20.05 -10.94
C HIS A 168 48.34 19.69 -9.55
N TYR A 169 48.26 20.64 -8.61
CA TYR A 169 48.60 20.41 -7.19
C TYR A 169 47.41 20.64 -6.27
N GLU A 170 46.79 21.81 -6.34
CA GLU A 170 45.67 22.19 -5.48
C GLU A 170 44.81 23.22 -6.19
N THR A 171 43.52 23.25 -5.89
CA THR A 171 42.64 24.37 -6.26
C THR A 171 41.81 24.78 -5.06
N ARG A 172 41.85 26.07 -4.76
CA ARG A 172 41.05 26.70 -3.71
C ARG A 172 39.97 27.56 -4.36
N ILE A 173 38.76 27.46 -3.83
CA ILE A 173 37.60 28.22 -4.30
C ILE A 173 37.06 29.12 -3.18
N GLY A 174 36.77 30.37 -3.53
CA GLY A 174 36.15 31.34 -2.64
C GLY A 174 34.63 31.23 -2.61
N LYS A 175 34.01 31.98 -1.69
CA LYS A 175 32.54 32.15 -1.67
C LYS A 175 32.05 32.88 -2.92
N ILE A 176 30.80 32.66 -3.27
CA ILE A 176 30.14 33.34 -4.38
C ILE A 176 30.10 34.86 -4.15
N ASP A 177 30.38 35.63 -5.20
CA ASP A 177 30.31 37.08 -5.18
C ASP A 177 28.90 37.59 -5.56
N LYS A 178 28.75 38.92 -5.66
CA LYS A 178 27.46 39.55 -6.04
C LYS A 178 27.04 39.27 -7.49
N LYS A 179 27.95 38.81 -8.34
CA LYS A 179 27.73 38.49 -9.75
C LYS A 179 27.43 37.01 -9.99
N GLY A 180 27.48 36.19 -8.93
CA GLY A 180 27.29 34.75 -9.05
C GLY A 180 28.58 34.01 -9.44
N GLU A 181 29.75 34.63 -9.27
CA GLU A 181 31.06 34.06 -9.59
C GLU A 181 31.83 33.67 -8.32
N HIS A 182 32.60 32.59 -8.38
CA HIS A 182 33.58 32.25 -7.34
C HIS A 182 34.99 32.57 -7.81
N LEU A 183 35.83 33.05 -6.91
CA LEU A 183 37.26 33.19 -7.15
C LEU A 183 37.93 31.81 -7.07
N LEU A 184 38.70 31.44 -8.09
CA LEU A 184 39.54 30.24 -8.13
C LEU A 184 41.01 30.61 -8.03
N ILE A 185 41.74 29.87 -7.21
CA ILE A 185 43.20 29.93 -7.10
C ILE A 185 43.72 28.51 -7.29
N MET A 186 44.45 28.26 -8.37
CA MET A 186 45.01 26.94 -8.70
C MET A 186 46.52 26.97 -8.63
N GLU A 187 47.10 26.08 -7.80
CA GLU A 187 48.53 25.79 -7.83
C GLU A 187 48.80 24.69 -8.87
N TYR A 188 49.76 24.94 -9.75
CA TYR A 188 50.15 24.00 -10.79
C TYR A 188 51.66 24.00 -11.02
N GLY A 189 52.16 22.95 -11.65
CA GLY A 189 53.53 22.82 -12.13
C GLY A 189 53.56 22.85 -13.65
N ALA A 190 54.57 23.50 -14.23
CA ALA A 190 54.81 23.51 -15.66
C ALA A 190 56.31 23.62 -15.97
N ARG A 191 56.72 23.15 -17.15
CA ARG A 191 58.11 23.25 -17.61
C ARG A 191 58.40 24.67 -18.09
N ASN A 192 59.48 25.26 -17.57
CA ASN A 192 59.95 26.58 -17.95
C ASN A 192 60.83 26.54 -19.22
N GLY A 193 61.24 27.72 -19.70
CA GLY A 193 62.07 27.85 -20.91
C GLY A 193 63.48 27.22 -20.83
N PHE A 194 63.94 26.87 -19.62
CA PHE A 194 65.23 26.21 -19.37
C PHE A 194 65.08 24.70 -19.13
N GLY A 195 63.88 24.15 -19.30
CA GLY A 195 63.59 22.73 -19.14
C GLY A 195 63.30 22.26 -17.71
N GLY A 196 63.38 23.14 -16.71
CA GLY A 196 63.05 22.85 -15.30
C GLY A 196 61.55 22.94 -15.01
N MET A 197 61.07 22.26 -13.96
CA MET A 197 59.68 22.34 -13.50
C MET A 197 59.51 23.45 -12.47
N ASN A 198 58.67 24.44 -12.76
CA ASN A 198 58.32 25.52 -11.84
C ASN A 198 56.92 25.28 -11.27
N ARG A 199 56.71 25.63 -10.00
CA ARG A 199 55.37 25.74 -9.40
C ARG A 199 54.88 27.18 -9.54
N GLN A 200 53.69 27.34 -10.10
CA GLN A 200 53.04 28.62 -10.36
C GLN A 200 51.61 28.61 -9.84
N VAL A 201 51.01 29.81 -9.76
CA VAL A 201 49.62 30.00 -9.31
C VAL A 201 48.84 30.63 -10.45
N ALA A 202 47.70 30.06 -10.81
CA ALA A 202 46.75 30.67 -11.73
C ALA A 202 45.53 31.17 -10.93
N MET A 203 45.07 32.37 -11.25
CA MET A 203 43.83 32.90 -10.69
C MET A 203 42.76 33.01 -11.77
N GLY A 204 41.54 32.67 -11.42
CA GLY A 204 40.39 32.74 -12.33
C GLY A 204 39.10 33.02 -11.59
N VAL A 205 38.04 33.22 -12.35
CA VAL A 205 36.66 33.27 -11.84
C VAL A 205 35.87 32.14 -12.46
N VAL A 206 34.96 31.53 -11.70
CA VAL A 206 34.07 30.46 -12.18
C VAL A 206 32.63 30.82 -11.94
N ASN A 207 31.78 30.56 -12.92
CA ASN A 207 30.33 30.76 -12.78
C ASN A 207 29.75 29.71 -11.81
N GLY A 208 29.02 30.14 -10.78
CA GLY A 208 28.45 29.25 -9.77
C GLY A 208 27.36 28.30 -10.29
N GLU A 209 26.76 28.59 -11.45
CA GLU A 209 25.72 27.75 -12.06
C GLU A 209 26.30 26.79 -13.10
N THR A 210 27.15 27.27 -14.01
CA THR A 210 27.68 26.45 -15.11
C THR A 210 29.02 25.78 -14.78
N CYS A 211 29.71 26.24 -13.74
CA CYS A 211 31.06 25.80 -13.35
C CYS A 211 32.15 26.03 -14.42
N ASP A 212 31.88 26.90 -15.40
CA ASP A 212 32.86 27.34 -16.39
C ASP A 212 33.77 28.41 -15.80
N ALA A 213 35.07 28.15 -15.85
CA ALA A 213 36.11 29.01 -15.32
C ALA A 213 36.81 29.80 -16.43
N ARG A 214 37.16 31.04 -16.10
CA ARG A 214 37.96 31.93 -16.93
C ARG A 214 39.20 32.36 -16.16
N VAL A 215 40.38 32.08 -16.71
CA VAL A 215 41.66 32.50 -16.14
C VAL A 215 41.85 34.01 -16.31
N THR A 216 42.01 34.71 -15.19
CA THR A 216 42.25 36.15 -15.12
C THR A 216 43.74 36.47 -15.10
N SER A 217 44.53 35.66 -14.40
CA SER A 217 45.99 35.79 -14.39
C SER A 217 46.67 34.42 -14.32
N LEU A 218 47.84 34.34 -14.96
CA LEU A 218 48.80 33.26 -14.77
C LEU A 218 49.97 33.86 -14.00
N GLY A 219 50.39 33.21 -12.93
CA GLY A 219 51.60 33.60 -12.20
C GLY A 219 52.80 33.50 -13.14
N GLU A 220 53.45 34.64 -13.37
CA GLU A 220 54.69 34.76 -14.13
C GLU A 220 55.84 34.03 -13.41
#